data_AF-A0A961XN54-F1
#
_entry.id   AF-A0A961XN54-F1
#
_cell.length_a   1.000
_cell.length_b   1.000
_cell.length_c   1.000
_cell.angle_alpha   90.00
_cell.angle_beta   90.00
_cell.angle_gamma   90.00
#
_symmetry.space_group_name_H-M   'P 1'
#
loop_
_entity.id
_entity.type
_entity.pdbx_description
1 polymer ?
#
loop_
_entity_poly.entity_id
_entity_poly.type
_entity_poly.pdbx_seq_one_letter_code
_entity_poly.pdbx_strand_id
1 'polypeptide(L)'
;GDLWVETLPAGNGQEDRPVRAGDGVSSIMITSNDLAGAWAVDANDQPLFQTIPPDPAQREYAYRVGVNIMMYVLTGNYKADQVHIPALLERLGQ
;
A
#
# COMPACT_ATOMS: atom_id res chain seq x y z
N GLY A 1 -4.41 16.86 -5.89
CA GLY A 1 -3.62 17.18 -4.69
C GLY A 1 -2.47 16.20 -4.54
N ASP A 2 -1.51 16.54 -3.68
CA ASP A 2 -0.30 15.75 -3.47
C ASP A 2 -0.55 14.55 -2.54
N LEU A 3 0.23 13.49 -2.73
CA LEU A 3 0.29 12.33 -1.85
C LEU A 3 1.67 12.30 -1.21
N TRP A 4 1.68 12.39 0.11
CA TRP A 4 2.88 12.23 0.94
C TRP A 4 2.98 10.78 1.40
N VAL A 5 4.16 10.21 1.28
CA VAL A 5 4.46 8.83 1.65
C VAL A 5 5.66 8.87 2.59
N GLU A 6 5.50 8.31 3.79
CA GLU A 6 6.60 8.23 4.75
C GLU A 6 7.70 7.30 4.23
N THR A 7 8.95 7.72 4.36
CA THR A 7 10.12 6.88 4.12
C THR A 7 10.79 6.59 5.45
N LEU A 8 10.80 5.32 5.87
CA LEU A 8 11.56 4.91 7.05
C LEU A 8 13.06 4.84 6.70
N PRO A 9 13.95 5.30 7.59
CA PRO A 9 15.39 5.19 7.36
C PRO A 9 15.79 3.71 7.24
N ALA A 10 16.69 3.42 6.30
CA ALA A 10 17.25 2.08 6.14
C ALA A 10 17.86 1.64 7.48
N GLY A 11 17.39 0.50 8.00
CA GLY A 11 17.84 0.00 9.29
C GLY A 11 19.31 -0.39 9.28
N ASN A 12 20.07 0.07 10.26
CA ASN A 12 21.41 -0.42 10.56
C ASN A 12 21.29 -1.93 10.78
N GLY A 13 21.91 -2.76 9.92
CA GLY A 13 21.70 -4.20 9.78
C GLY A 13 21.99 -5.03 11.03
N GLN A 14 21.15 -4.91 12.05
CA GLN A 14 21.20 -5.73 13.24
C GLN A 14 20.30 -6.96 13.00
N GLU A 15 20.93 -8.11 12.85
CA GLU A 15 20.39 -9.40 12.39
C GLU A 15 19.26 -9.98 13.29
N ASP A 16 18.97 -9.37 14.44
CA ASP A 16 18.12 -9.91 15.50
C ASP A 16 16.67 -9.40 15.51
N ARG A 17 16.25 -8.65 14.49
CA ARG A 17 14.83 -8.26 14.32
C ARG A 17 14.31 -8.71 12.96
N PRO A 18 13.56 -9.83 12.90
CA PRO A 18 13.18 -10.45 11.63
C PRO A 18 12.18 -9.63 10.82
N VAL A 19 11.50 -8.63 11.39
CA VAL A 19 10.61 -7.72 10.65
C VAL A 19 10.59 -6.36 11.34
N ARG A 20 10.85 -5.26 10.62
CA ARG A 20 10.53 -3.90 11.06
C ARG A 20 9.17 -3.50 10.48
N ALA A 21 8.43 -2.64 11.18
CA ALA A 21 7.33 -1.91 10.55
C ALA A 21 7.90 -1.19 9.30
N GLY A 22 7.32 -1.45 8.13
CA GLY A 22 7.74 -0.86 6.86
C GLY A 22 8.95 -1.53 6.18
N ASP A 23 9.06 -2.86 6.28
CA ASP A 23 10.03 -3.69 5.54
C ASP A 23 9.74 -3.73 4.03
N GLY A 24 9.94 -2.57 3.37
CA GLY A 24 9.70 -2.35 1.93
C GLY A 24 8.46 -1.51 1.60
N VAL A 25 7.61 -1.21 2.59
CA VAL A 25 6.41 -0.37 2.44
C VAL A 25 6.38 0.79 3.42
N SER A 26 5.74 1.88 3.03
CA SER A 26 5.46 3.01 3.90
C SER A 26 4.37 2.67 4.92
N SER A 27 4.61 3.00 6.19
CA SER A 27 3.64 2.86 7.28
C SER A 27 2.50 3.87 7.23
N ILE A 28 2.74 5.03 6.61
CA ILE A 28 1.81 6.16 6.61
C ILE A 28 1.76 6.81 5.22
N MET A 29 0.55 6.91 4.68
CA MET A 29 0.24 7.70 3.49
C MET A 29 -0.74 8.82 3.85
N ILE A 30 -0.47 10.04 3.39
CA ILE A 30 -1.29 11.23 3.66
C ILE A 30 -1.59 11.92 2.34
N THR A 31 -2.87 12.15 2.03
CA THR A 31 -3.28 12.89 0.85
C THR A 31 -4.28 13.99 1.20
N SER A 32 -4.25 15.08 0.44
CA SER A 32 -5.26 16.14 0.50
C SER A 32 -6.53 15.82 -0.28
N ASN A 33 -6.55 14.72 -1.06
CA ASN A 33 -7.73 14.30 -1.80
C ASN A 33 -8.62 13.43 -0.90
N ASP A 34 -9.92 13.70 -0.85
CA ASP A 34 -10.90 12.87 -0.14
C ASP A 34 -11.20 11.57 -0.91
N LEU A 35 -10.27 10.61 -0.80
CA LEU A 35 -10.42 9.29 -1.41
C LEU A 35 -11.58 8.50 -0.80
N ALA A 36 -11.78 8.61 0.51
CA ALA A 36 -12.86 7.91 1.20
C ALA A 36 -14.24 8.37 0.70
N GLY A 37 -14.44 9.68 0.56
CA GLY A 37 -15.65 10.23 -0.04
C GLY A 37 -15.84 9.81 -1.50
N ALA A 38 -14.76 9.72 -2.27
CA ALA A 38 -14.80 9.25 -3.66
C ALA A 38 -15.13 7.73 -3.78
N TRP A 39 -14.79 6.92 -2.77
CA TRP A 39 -15.07 5.47 -2.71
C TRP A 39 -16.42 5.13 -2.10
N ALA A 40 -17.04 6.06 -1.37
CA ALA A 40 -18.28 5.81 -0.66
C ALA A 40 -19.45 5.61 -1.62
N VAL A 41 -20.12 4.46 -1.51
CA VAL A 41 -21.30 4.09 -2.29
C VAL A 41 -22.45 3.63 -1.38
N ASP A 42 -23.68 3.79 -1.85
CA ASP A 42 -24.89 3.27 -1.19
C ASP A 42 -25.14 1.79 -1.53
N ALA A 43 -26.25 1.24 -1.05
CA ALA A 43 -26.61 -0.17 -1.28
C ALA A 43 -26.96 -0.48 -2.76
N ASN A 44 -27.13 0.53 -3.61
CA ASN A 44 -27.39 0.40 -5.04
C ASN A 44 -26.14 0.74 -5.89
N ASP A 45 -24.96 0.69 -5.28
CA ASP A 45 -23.66 1.08 -5.87
C ASP A 45 -23.63 2.53 -6.38
N GLN A 46 -24.53 3.40 -5.90
CA GLN A 46 -24.53 4.80 -6.27
C GLN A 46 -23.58 5.60 -5.38
N PRO A 47 -22.75 6.50 -5.94
CA PRO A 47 -21.84 7.32 -5.15
C PRO A 47 -22.57 8.18 -4.12
N LEU A 48 -22.13 8.12 -2.86
CA LEU A 48 -22.70 8.94 -1.77
C LEU A 48 -22.26 10.41 -1.86
N PHE A 49 -21.05 10.67 -2.37
CA PHE A 49 -20.49 12.01 -2.51
C PHE A 49 -20.00 12.24 -3.93
N GLN A 50 -20.10 13.50 -4.38
CA GLN A 50 -19.55 13.93 -5.67
C GLN A 50 -18.04 14.17 -5.54
N THR A 51 -17.29 13.93 -6.62
CA THR A 51 -15.92 14.45 -6.71
C THR A 51 -15.95 15.95 -6.95
N ILE A 52 -14.86 16.65 -6.60
CA ILE A 52 -14.69 18.07 -6.91
C ILE A 52 -13.42 18.23 -7.75
N PRO A 53 -13.54 18.74 -8.99
CA PRO A 53 -14.79 18.98 -9.74
C PRO A 53 -15.57 17.66 -10.00
N PRO A 54 -16.88 17.75 -10.33
CA PRO A 54 -17.68 16.58 -10.64
C PRO A 54 -17.23 15.98 -11.99
N ASP A 55 -16.46 14.91 -11.91
CA ASP A 55 -15.85 14.23 -13.06
C ASP A 55 -15.85 12.72 -12.81
N PRO A 56 -16.58 11.94 -13.62
CA PRO A 56 -16.56 10.48 -13.55
C PRO A 56 -15.14 9.88 -13.65
N ALA A 57 -14.25 10.48 -14.45
CA ALA A 57 -12.89 10.00 -14.60
C ALA A 57 -12.08 10.18 -13.31
N GLN A 58 -12.27 11.28 -12.58
CA GLN A 58 -11.65 11.50 -11.27
C GLN A 58 -12.06 10.42 -10.26
N ARG A 59 -13.31 9.96 -10.28
CA ARG A 59 -13.76 8.85 -9.43
C ARG A 59 -13.13 7.52 -9.84
N GLU A 60 -13.02 7.25 -11.14
CA GLU A 60 -12.31 6.07 -11.63
C GLU A 60 -10.85 6.07 -11.16
N TYR A 61 -10.15 7.20 -11.27
CA TYR A 61 -8.80 7.33 -10.76
C TYR A 61 -8.72 7.12 -9.24
N ALA A 62 -9.69 7.58 -8.47
CA ALA A 62 -9.75 7.30 -7.04
C ALA A 62 -9.81 5.79 -6.77
N TYR A 63 -10.63 5.03 -7.49
CA TYR A 63 -10.67 3.57 -7.36
C TYR A 63 -9.33 2.92 -7.71
N ARG A 64 -8.68 3.36 -8.81
CA ARG A 64 -7.35 2.88 -9.20
C ARG A 64 -6.30 3.16 -8.12
N VAL A 65 -6.36 4.32 -7.49
CA VAL A 65 -5.48 4.66 -6.34
C VAL A 65 -5.73 3.69 -5.18
N GLY A 66 -7.00 3.41 -4.84
CA GLY A 66 -7.33 2.44 -3.79
C GLY A 66 -6.75 1.05 -4.06
N VAL A 67 -6.92 0.54 -5.29
CA VAL A 67 -6.33 -0.74 -5.72
C VAL A 67 -4.81 -0.71 -5.62
N ASN A 68 -4.17 0.37 -6.08
CA ASN A 68 -2.72 0.50 -6.02
C ASN A 68 -2.19 0.55 -4.58
N ILE A 69 -2.91 1.19 -3.65
CA ILE A 69 -2.56 1.20 -2.22
C ILE A 69 -2.66 -0.23 -1.67
N MET A 70 -3.74 -0.96 -1.97
CA MET A 70 -3.88 -2.35 -1.54
C MET A 70 -2.75 -3.23 -2.09
N MET A 71 -2.43 -3.10 -3.37
CA MET A 71 -1.31 -3.81 -3.98
C MET A 71 0.01 -3.45 -3.32
N TYR A 72 0.29 -2.16 -3.09
CA TYR A 72 1.51 -1.71 -2.43
C TYR A 72 1.66 -2.31 -1.03
N VAL A 73 0.61 -2.24 -0.22
CA VAL A 73 0.64 -2.75 1.17
C VAL A 73 0.74 -4.27 1.21
N LEU A 74 0.00 -4.99 0.36
CA LEU A 74 -0.06 -6.45 0.38
C LEU A 74 1.14 -7.13 -0.29
N THR A 75 1.89 -6.42 -1.12
CA THR A 75 3.01 -7.01 -1.88
C THR A 75 4.37 -6.39 -1.58
N GLY A 76 4.46 -5.33 -0.79
CA GLY A 76 5.71 -4.60 -0.68
C GLY A 76 6.78 -5.26 0.22
N ASN A 77 6.46 -6.32 0.97
CA ASN A 77 7.45 -7.16 1.64
C ASN A 77 7.97 -8.31 0.75
N TYR A 78 7.49 -8.44 -0.49
CA TYR A 78 7.81 -9.58 -1.36
C TYR A 78 9.33 -9.78 -1.57
N LYS A 79 10.13 -8.71 -1.52
CA LYS A 79 11.60 -8.82 -1.60
C LYS A 79 12.28 -9.18 -0.27
N ALA A 80 11.69 -8.81 0.87
CA ALA A 80 12.16 -9.27 2.17
C ALA A 80 11.90 -10.78 2.35
N ASP A 81 10.79 -11.27 1.79
CA ASP A 81 10.48 -12.70 1.78
C ASP A 81 11.51 -13.52 0.96
N GLN A 82 12.14 -12.92 -0.06
CA GLN A 82 13.18 -13.58 -0.86
C GLN A 82 14.49 -13.85 -0.12
N VAL A 83 14.81 -13.10 0.95
CA VAL A 83 16.08 -13.31 1.70
C VAL A 83 16.12 -14.67 2.40
N HIS A 84 14.94 -15.27 2.64
CA HIS A 84 14.80 -16.57 3.32
C HIS A 84 14.88 -17.78 2.37
N ILE A 85 14.84 -17.57 1.05
CA ILE A 85 14.85 -18.67 0.05
C ILE A 85 16.08 -19.58 0.16
N PRO A 86 17.32 -19.06 0.30
CA PRO A 86 18.51 -19.93 0.43
C PRO A 86 18.42 -20.88 1.63
N ALA A 87 17.95 -20.38 2.79
CA ALA A 87 17.78 -21.17 4.00
C ALA A 87 16.68 -22.23 3.88
N LEU A 88 15.63 -21.98 3.08
CA LEU A 88 14.60 -22.98 2.78
C LEU A 88 15.11 -24.08 1.85
N LEU A 89 15.97 -23.74 0.87
CA LEU A 89 16.57 -24.70 -0.04
C LEU A 89 17.58 -25.63 0.66
N GLU A 90 18.36 -25.11 1.61
CA GLU A 90 19.24 -25.94 2.45
C GLU A 90 18.48 -26.99 3.28
N ARG A 91 17.30 -26.64 3.80
CA ARG A 91 16.46 -27.54 4.60
C ARG A 91 15.72 -28.62 3.78
N LEU A 92 15.50 -28.39 2.49
CA LEU A 92 14.88 -29.36 1.57
C LEU A 92 15.88 -30.35 0.96
N GLY A 93 17.17 -30.01 1.01
CA GLY A 93 18.27 -30.88 0.56
C GLY A 93 18.82 -31.82 1.65
N GLN A 94 18.29 -31.75 2.88
CA GLN A 94 18.50 -32.70 3.98
C GLN A 94 17.32 -33.67 4.06
#